data_AF-A0A355ES56-F1
#
_entry.id   AF-A0A355ES56-F1
#
_cell.length_a   1.000
_cell.length_b   1.000
_cell.length_c   1.000
_cell.angle_alpha   90.00
_cell.angle_beta   90.00
_cell.angle_gamma   90.00
#
_symmetry.space_group_name_H-M   'P 1'
#
loop_
_entity.id
_entity.type
_entity.pdbx_description
1 polymer ?
#
loop_
_entity_poly.entity_id
_entity_poly.type
_entity_poly.pdbx_seq_one_letter_code
_entity_poly.pdbx_strand_id
1 'polypeptide(L)' 'AYGSLSVLVAAQAHAKILGRVRPGSFRPPPKVDSAFVGFELHAPPLPAAEMPGFLAFVRLA' A
#
# COMPACT_ATOMS: atom_id res chain seq x y z
N ALA A 1 11.06 -1.67 2.26
CA ALA A 1 10.65 -1.79 3.67
C ALA A 1 9.45 -2.72 3.74
N TYR A 2 9.37 -3.56 4.76
CA TYR A 2 8.24 -4.48 4.99
C TYR A 2 7.59 -4.15 6.33
N GLY A 3 6.26 -4.20 6.40
CA GLY A 3 5.50 -3.93 7.61
C GLY A 3 4.00 -4.15 7.40
N SER A 4 3.19 -3.75 8.37
CA SER A 4 1.72 -3.96 8.34
C SER A 4 1.06 -3.46 7.05
N LEU A 5 1.46 -2.29 6.53
CA LEU A 5 0.95 -1.77 5.27
C LEU A 5 1.24 -2.72 4.09
N SER A 6 2.41 -3.36 4.06
CA SER A 6 2.78 -4.30 2.99
C SER A 6 1.83 -5.50 2.95
N VAL A 7 1.48 -6.05 4.12
CA VAL A 7 0.56 -7.19 4.24
C VAL A 7 -0.87 -6.79 3.89
N LEU A 8 -1.33 -5.66 4.41
CA LEU A 8 -2.71 -5.18 4.17
C LEU A 8 -2.94 -4.83 2.70
N VAL A 9 -1.94 -4.27 2.03
CA VAL A 9 -2.00 -4.04 0.57
C VAL A 9 -2.03 -5.38 -0.17
N ALA A 10 -1.14 -6.31 0.15
CA ALA A 10 -1.08 -7.62 -0.52
C ALA A 10 -2.35 -8.47 -0.31
N ALA A 11 -3.10 -8.24 0.76
CA ALA A 11 -4.40 -8.88 0.98
C ALA A 11 -5.48 -8.36 0.00
N GLN A 12 -5.29 -7.20 -0.63
CA GLN A 12 -6.29 -6.57 -1.48
C GLN A 12 -5.87 -6.43 -2.94
N ALA A 13 -4.56 -6.35 -3.19
CA ALA A 13 -4.05 -6.04 -4.51
C ALA A 13 -2.61 -6.54 -4.71
N HIS A 14 -2.28 -6.81 -5.97
CA HIS A 14 -0.90 -6.83 -6.43
C HIS A 14 -0.42 -5.39 -6.67
N ALA A 15 0.57 -4.95 -5.88
CA ALA A 15 1.11 -3.60 -5.94
C ALA A 15 2.46 -3.55 -6.66
N LYS A 16 2.64 -2.57 -7.56
CA LYS A 16 3.92 -2.33 -8.26
C LYS A 16 4.29 -0.86 -8.31
N ILE A 17 5.58 -0.56 -8.20
CA ILE A 17 6.10 0.80 -8.46
C ILE A 17 6.15 1.00 -9.97
N LEU A 18 5.45 2.02 -10.45
CA LEU A 18 5.42 2.37 -11.88
C LEU A 18 6.50 3.40 -12.26
N GLY A 19 6.93 4.21 -11.30
CA GLY A 19 7.97 5.22 -11.50
C GLY A 19 8.22 6.05 -10.25
N ARG A 20 9.39 6.71 -10.21
CA ARG A 20 9.76 7.66 -9.14
C ARG A 20 9.55 9.09 -9.63
N VAL A 21 9.15 9.97 -8.73
CA VAL A 21 8.89 11.39 -8.98
C VAL A 21 9.76 12.21 -8.06
N ARG A 22 10.62 13.06 -8.63
CA ARG A 22 11.54 13.92 -7.87
C ARG A 22 10.80 15.15 -7.32
N PRO A 23 11.26 15.75 -6.21
CA PRO A 23 10.64 16.94 -5.63
C PRO A 23 10.43 18.10 -6.61
N GLY A 24 11.39 18.33 -7.51
CA GLY A 24 11.33 19.40 -8.52
C GLY A 24 10.19 19.26 -9.54
N SER A 25 9.47 18.13 -9.56
CA SER A 25 8.26 17.94 -10.36
C SER A 25 7.02 18.62 -9.77
N PHE A 26 7.09 19.14 -8.54
CA PHE A 26 5.97 19.80 -7.85
C PHE A 26 6.25 21.30 -7.63
N ARG A 27 5.19 22.08 -7.43
CA ARG A 27 5.26 23.50 -7.03
C ARG A 27 4.27 23.80 -5.90
N PRO A 28 4.72 24.18 -4.69
CA PRO A 28 6.12 24.19 -4.23
C PRO A 28 6.71 22.77 -4.12
N PRO A 29 8.05 22.61 -4.20
CA PRO A 29 8.68 21.29 -4.11
C PRO A 29 8.57 20.73 -2.68
N PRO A 30 8.12 19.48 -2.49
CA PRO A 30 8.11 18.83 -1.18
C PRO A 30 9.55 18.52 -0.71
N LYS A 31 9.71 18.17 0.57
CA LYS A 31 11.02 17.80 1.14
C LYS A 31 11.41 16.32 0.93
N VAL A 32 10.62 15.58 0.16
CA VAL A 32 10.73 14.12 0.02
C VAL A 32 10.55 13.70 -1.45
N ASP A 33 11.17 12.57 -1.81
CA ASP A 33 10.88 11.89 -3.07
C ASP A 33 9.50 11.22 -3.04
N SER A 34 8.87 11.12 -4.21
CA SER A 34 7.56 10.49 -4.41
C SER A 34 7.64 9.34 -5.41
N ALA A 35 6.58 8.54 -5.53
CA ALA A 35 6.47 7.48 -6.52
C ALA A 35 5.01 7.27 -6.97
N PHE A 36 4.84 6.80 -8.21
CA PHE A 36 3.58 6.24 -8.69
C PHE A 36 3.53 4.76 -8.34
N VAL A 37 2.45 4.33 -7.69
CA VAL A 37 2.20 2.92 -7.36
C VAL A 37 0.90 2.49 -8.04
N GLY A 38 0.98 1.43 -8.83
CA GLY A 38 -0.17 0.78 -9.43
C GLY A 38 -0.67 -0.36 -8.56
N PHE A 39 -1.98 -0.50 -8.44
CA PHE A 39 -2.64 -1.58 -7.72
C PHE A 39 -3.57 -2.33 -8.66
N GLU A 40 -3.38 -3.64 -8.75
CA GLU A 40 -4.30 -4.55 -9.43
C GLU A 40 -5.08 -5.32 -8.36
N LEU A 41 -6.37 -4.99 -8.21
CA LEU A 41 -7.22 -5.59 -7.18
C LEU A 41 -7.47 -7.07 -7.47
N HIS A 42 -7.51 -7.89 -6.42
CA HIS A 42 -7.95 -9.28 -6.50
C HIS A 42 -8.97 -9.58 -5.40
N ALA A 43 -9.56 -10.77 -5.46
CA ALA A 43 -10.42 -11.24 -4.39
C ALA A 43 -9.65 -11.22 -3.05
N PRO A 44 -10.22 -10.64 -1.99
CA PRO A 44 -9.61 -10.71 -0.66
C PRO A 44 -9.47 -12.17 -0.21
N PRO A 45 -8.43 -12.51 0.56
CA PRO A 45 -8.17 -13.89 0.97
C PRO A 45 -9.15 -14.42 2.01
N LEU A 46 -9.94 -13.53 2.64
CA LEU A 46 -10.90 -13.85 3.68
C LEU A 46 -12.28 -13.23 3.37
N PRO A 47 -13.37 -13.81 3.90
CA PRO A 47 -14.68 -13.18 3.86
C PRO A 47 -14.67 -11.79 4.49
N ALA A 48 -15.55 -10.91 3.99
CA ALA A 48 -15.62 -9.52 4.44
C ALA A 48 -15.86 -9.39 5.96
N ALA A 49 -16.59 -10.34 6.57
CA ALA A 49 -16.84 -10.38 8.00
C ALA A 49 -15.57 -10.63 8.85
N GLU A 50 -14.56 -11.29 8.29
CA GLU A 50 -13.32 -11.66 8.98
C GLU A 50 -12.19 -10.64 8.76
N MET A 51 -12.27 -9.83 7.70
CA MET A 51 -11.27 -8.82 7.36
C MET A 51 -10.96 -7.83 8.51
N PRO A 52 -11.92 -7.35 9.34
CA PRO A 52 -11.61 -6.50 10.48
C PRO A 52 -10.70 -7.16 11.51
N GLY A 53 -10.92 -8.45 11.80
CA GLY A 53 -10.09 -9.23 12.72
C GLY A 53 -8.68 -9.44 12.18
N PHE A 54 -8.55 -9.76 10.89
CA PHE A 54 -7.26 -9.84 10.21
C PHE A 54 -6.50 -8.52 10.26
N LEU A 55 -7.18 -7.39 10.01
CA LEU A 55 -6.56 -6.07 10.07
C LEU A 55 -6.06 -5.73 11.48
N ALA A 56 -6.81 -6.09 12.52
CA ALA A 56 -6.39 -5.89 13.90
C ALA A 56 -5.17 -6.75 14.25
N PHE A 57 -5.18 -8.03 13.83
CA PHE A 57 -4.07 -8.96 14.03
C PHE A 57 -2.77 -8.44 13.39
N VAL A 58 -2.82 -8.04 12.11
CA VAL A 58 -1.64 -7.53 11.37
C VAL A 58 -1.08 -6.23 11.97
N ARG A 59 -1.90 -5.43 12.67
CA ARG A 59 -1.45 -4.21 13.34
C ARG A 59 -0.83 -4.43 14.72
N LEU A 60 -1.12 -5.57 15.36
CA LEU A 60 -0.58 -5.93 16.67
C LEU A 60 0.74 -6.71 16.59
N ALA A 61 1.01 -7.34 15.45
CA ALA A 61 2.26 -8.05 15.13
C ALA A 61 3.38 -7.07 14.74
#